data_AF-A0A963MEV9-F1
#
_entry.id   AF-A0A963MEV9-F1
#
_cell.length_a   1.000
_cell.length_b   1.000
_cell.length_c   1.000
_cell.angle_alpha   90.00
_cell.angle_beta   90.00
_cell.angle_gamma   90.00
#
_symmetry.space_group_name_H-M   'P 1'
#
loop_
_entity.id
_entity.type
_entity.pdbx_description
1 polymer ?
#
loop_
_entity_poly.entity_id
_entity_poly.type
_entity_poly.pdbx_seq_one_letter_code
_entity_poly.pdbx_strand_id
1 'polypeptide(L)'
;MKIYTVGGAVRDALLGVPVGDLDYVVVGATPDEMLARGFTPVGKDFPVFLHPDTHAEYALARTERKSGRGYTGFVVHAAPDVTLEDDL
;
A
#
# COMPACT_ATOMS: atom_id res chain seq x y z
N MET A 1 0.12 -11.50 -7.11
CA MET A 1 0.34 -10.57 -5.98
C MET A 1 0.95 -11.28 -4.77
N LYS A 2 1.82 -10.58 -4.06
CA LYS A 2 2.29 -10.93 -2.71
C LYS A 2 1.82 -9.83 -1.76
N ILE A 3 1.46 -10.19 -0.53
CA ILE A 3 0.89 -9.28 0.46
C ILE A 3 1.78 -9.33 1.70
N TYR A 4 2.22 -8.17 2.16
CA TYR A 4 3.11 -8.03 3.31
C TYR A 4 2.44 -7.15 4.36
N THR A 5 2.43 -7.57 5.61
CA THR A 5 2.10 -6.67 6.72
C THR A 5 3.28 -5.72 6.90
N VAL A 6 2.99 -4.43 7.00
CA VAL A 6 4.00 -3.37 7.14
C VAL A 6 3.67 -2.45 8.32
N GLY A 7 4.53 -1.46 8.55
CA GLY A 7 4.22 -0.35 9.45
C GLY A 7 4.12 -0.74 10.93
N GLY A 8 3.14 -0.14 11.60
CA GLY A 8 2.96 -0.23 13.06
C GLY A 8 2.77 -1.66 13.55
N ALA A 9 2.00 -2.48 12.82
CA ALA A 9 1.74 -3.86 13.20
C ALA A 9 3.02 -4.72 13.31
N VAL A 10 3.97 -4.54 12.39
CA VAL A 10 5.26 -5.26 12.44
C VAL A 10 6.08 -4.79 13.64
N ARG A 11 6.16 -3.47 13.87
CA ARG A 11 6.85 -2.90 15.02
C ARG A 11 6.27 -3.43 16.34
N ASP A 12 4.94 -3.37 16.47
CA ASP A 12 4.25 -3.72 17.71
C ASP A 12 4.40 -5.21 18.03
N ALA A 13 4.31 -6.07 17.00
CA ALA A 13 4.59 -7.50 17.13
C ALA A 13 6.04 -7.78 17.57
N LEU A 14 7.03 -7.07 17.02
CA LEU A 14 8.44 -7.20 17.41
C LEU A 14 8.71 -6.70 18.85
N LEU A 15 7.96 -5.69 19.30
CA LEU A 15 8.03 -5.17 20.66
C LEU A 15 7.21 -5.99 21.67
N GLY A 16 6.42 -6.97 21.22
CA GLY A 16 5.56 -7.79 22.07
C GLY A 16 4.41 -7.02 22.71
N VAL A 17 4.01 -5.89 22.12
CA VAL A 17 2.84 -5.10 22.57
C VAL A 17 1.62 -5.44 21.70
N PRO A 18 0.39 -5.14 22.17
CA PRO A 18 -0.80 -5.34 21.35
C PRO A 18 -0.68 -4.64 20.00
N VAL A 19 -0.94 -5.36 18.92
CA VAL A 19 -0.94 -4.84 17.55
C VAL A 19 -2.12 -3.87 17.39
N GLY A 20 -1.80 -2.66 16.92
CA GLY A 20 -2.81 -1.67 16.52
C GLY A 20 -3.37 -1.95 15.12
N ASP A 21 -3.38 -0.92 14.28
CA ASP A 21 -3.90 -1.01 12.91
C ASP A 21 -3.03 -1.92 12.03
N LEU A 22 -3.70 -2.67 11.15
CA LEU A 22 -3.07 -3.61 10.21
C LEU A 22 -3.01 -2.98 8.83
N ASP A 23 -1.80 -2.59 8.43
CA ASP A 23 -1.51 -2.07 7.10
C ASP A 23 -0.82 -3.12 6.25
N TYR A 24 -1.23 -3.23 4.99
CA TYR A 24 -0.70 -4.18 4.04
C TYR A 24 -0.14 -3.49 2.80
N VAL A 25 1.01 -3.98 2.32
CA VAL A 25 1.55 -3.66 1.00
C VAL A 25 1.35 -4.84 0.05
N VAL A 26 0.84 -4.55 -1.13
CA VAL A 26 0.55 -5.51 -2.19
C VAL A 26 1.51 -5.30 -3.36
N VAL A 27 2.38 -6.28 -3.57
CA VAL A 27 3.39 -6.30 -4.64
C VAL A 27 2.90 -7.18 -5.79
N GLY A 28 3.15 -6.78 -7.04
CA GLY A 28 2.76 -7.58 -8.20
C GLY A 28 1.25 -7.66 -8.40
N ALA A 29 0.56 -6.53 -8.23
CA ALA A 29 -0.85 -6.34 -8.54
C ALA A 29 -1.08 -4.99 -9.22
N THR A 30 -2.19 -4.87 -9.94
CA THR A 30 -2.70 -3.63 -10.52
C THR A 30 -3.97 -3.15 -9.81
N PRO A 31 -4.34 -1.86 -9.93
CA PRO A 31 -5.61 -1.35 -9.43
C PRO A 31 -6.82 -2.15 -9.93
N ASP A 32 -6.83 -2.52 -11.22
CA ASP A 32 -7.93 -3.28 -11.82
C ASP A 32 -8.06 -4.68 -11.19
N GLU A 33 -6.95 -5.35 -10.88
CA GLU A 33 -6.96 -6.63 -10.18
C GLU A 33 -7.47 -6.50 -8.74
N MET A 34 -7.16 -5.40 -8.04
CA MET A 34 -7.69 -5.12 -6.71
C MET A 34 -9.20 -4.92 -6.76
N LEU A 35 -9.69 -4.11 -7.71
CA LEU A 35 -11.12 -3.87 -7.93
C LEU A 35 -11.86 -5.17 -8.31
N ALA A 36 -11.29 -5.98 -9.20
CA ALA A 36 -11.86 -7.26 -9.62
C ALA A 36 -11.99 -8.26 -8.46
N ARG A 37 -11.18 -8.11 -7.40
CA ARG A 37 -11.23 -8.91 -6.17
C ARG A 37 -12.14 -8.31 -5.09
N GLY A 38 -12.84 -7.22 -5.37
CA GLY A 38 -13.79 -6.60 -4.45
C GLY A 38 -13.19 -5.61 -3.46
N PHE A 39 -11.93 -5.21 -3.63
CA PHE A 39 -11.33 -4.16 -2.84
C PHE A 39 -11.91 -2.79 -3.20
N THR A 40 -12.06 -1.91 -2.21
CA THR A 40 -12.63 -0.57 -2.42
C THR A 40 -11.54 0.50 -2.36
N PRO A 41 -11.31 1.31 -3.41
CA PRO A 41 -10.26 2.32 -3.40
C PRO A 41 -10.58 3.44 -2.40
N VAL A 42 -9.55 3.92 -1.71
CA VAL A 42 -9.62 5.01 -0.73
C VAL A 42 -8.60 6.08 -1.08
N GLY A 43 -9.05 7.34 -1.10
CA GLY A 43 -8.25 8.48 -1.53
C GLY A 43 -8.19 8.65 -3.05
N LYS A 44 -7.62 9.78 -3.49
CA LYS A 44 -7.47 10.13 -4.92
C LYS A 44 -6.04 9.99 -5.44
N ASP A 45 -5.06 10.19 -4.55
CA ASP A 45 -3.66 10.37 -4.96
C ASP A 45 -2.80 9.12 -4.71
N PHE A 46 -3.34 8.13 -4.01
CA PHE A 46 -2.60 6.93 -3.62
C PHE A 46 -3.42 5.66 -3.90
N PRO A 47 -2.78 4.58 -4.40
CA PRO A 47 -3.45 3.32 -4.69
C PRO A 47 -3.66 2.51 -3.41
N VAL A 48 -4.41 3.05 -2.46
CA VAL A 48 -4.81 2.38 -1.22
C VAL A 48 -6.22 1.84 -1.39
N PHE A 49 -6.47 0.65 -0.88
CA PHE A 49 -7.76 -0.03 -0.96
C PHE A 49 -8.16 -0.64 0.37
N LEU A 50 -9.46 -0.71 0.64
CA LEU A 50 -10.01 -1.43 1.79
C LEU A 50 -10.35 -2.86 1.39
N HIS A 51 -9.97 -3.82 2.24
CA HIS A 51 -10.36 -5.21 2.10
C HIS A 51 -11.87 -5.39 2.32
N PRO A 52 -12.59 -6.16 1.48
CA PRO A 52 -14.05 -6.28 1.56
C PRO A 52 -14.58 -6.79 2.91
N ASP A 53 -13.88 -7.75 3.52
CA ASP A 53 -14.33 -8.35 4.79
C ASP A 53 -13.79 -7.61 6.03
N THR A 54 -12.47 -7.37 6.08
CA THR A 54 -11.79 -6.86 7.28
C THR A 54 -11.71 -5.34 7.33
N HIS A 55 -11.95 -4.64 6.21
CA HIS A 55 -11.73 -3.20 6.06
C HIS A 55 -10.31 -2.73 6.39
N ALA A 56 -9.34 -3.65 6.46
CA ALA A 56 -7.93 -3.27 6.59
C ALA A 56 -7.43 -2.61 5.31
N GLU A 57 -6.38 -1.78 5.44
CA GLU A 57 -5.82 -1.01 4.34
C GLU A 57 -4.77 -1.81 3.56
N TYR A 58 -4.92 -1.82 2.24
CA TYR A 58 -4.06 -2.52 1.29
C TYR A 58 -3.55 -1.51 0.26
N ALA A 59 -2.31 -1.10 0.38
CA ALA A 59 -1.65 -0.23 -0.57
C ALA A 59 -0.95 -1.06 -1.66
N LEU A 60 -1.10 -0.69 -2.93
CA LEU A 60 -0.20 -1.21 -3.97
C LEU A 60 1.20 -0.64 -3.76
N ALA A 61 2.21 -1.50 -3.93
CA ALA A 61 3.61 -1.11 -3.91
C ALA A 61 3.86 -0.02 -4.95
N ARG A 62 4.57 1.03 -4.54
CA ARG A 62 4.75 2.24 -5.34
C ARG A 62 6.12 2.87 -5.13
N THR A 63 6.56 3.59 -6.14
CA THR A 63 7.69 4.51 -6.02
C THR A 63 7.21 5.95 -6.13
N GLU A 64 7.84 6.84 -5.38
CA GLU A 64 7.59 8.27 -5.45
C GLU A 64 8.70 8.94 -6.26
N ARG A 65 8.34 9.53 -7.41
CA ARG A 65 9.30 10.35 -8.17
C ARG A 65 9.00 11.82 -7.98
N LYS A 66 10.01 12.57 -7.54
CA LYS A 66 9.93 14.03 -7.46
C LYS A 66 9.73 14.63 -8.87
N SER A 67 8.55 15.16 -9.11
CA SER A 67 8.16 15.85 -10.34
C SER A 67 7.94 17.34 -10.04
N GLY A 68 9.01 18.13 -10.09
CA GLY A 68 8.95 19.60 -10.09
C GLY A 68 9.49 20.33 -8.84
N ARG A 69 9.39 21.67 -8.87
CA ARG A 69 9.78 22.60 -7.80
C ARG A 69 8.55 22.93 -6.95
N GLY A 70 8.49 22.45 -5.70
CA GLY A 70 7.41 22.73 -4.74
C GLY A 70 6.97 21.49 -3.95
N TYR A 71 5.97 21.66 -3.06
CA TYR A 71 5.40 20.60 -2.21
C TYR A 71 4.39 19.68 -2.93
N THR A 72 4.00 20.00 -4.16
CA THR A 72 2.99 19.26 -4.96
C THR A 72 3.61 18.32 -6.00
N GLY A 73 4.91 18.04 -5.90
CA GLY A 73 5.67 17.41 -6.98
C GLY A 73 6.02 15.96 -6.73
N PHE A 74 5.07 15.08 -6.42
CA PHE A 74 5.33 13.64 -6.36
C PHE A 74 4.39 12.92 -7.32
N VAL A 75 4.99 12.22 -8.29
CA VAL A 75 4.25 11.29 -9.14
C VAL A 75 4.39 9.92 -8.52
N VAL A 76 3.26 9.38 -8.10
CA VAL A 76 3.15 8.01 -7.61
C VAL A 76 3.14 7.07 -8.80
N HIS A 77 4.09 6.14 -8.83
CA HIS A 77 4.12 5.06 -9.81
C HIS A 77 3.91 3.73 -9.09
N ALA A 78 2.71 3.16 -9.25
CA ALA A 78 2.38 1.83 -8.78
C ALA A 78 2.20 0.90 -9.98
N ALA A 79 3.05 -0.12 -10.06
CA ALA A 79 3.05 -1.08 -11.15
C ALA A 79 3.44 -2.48 -10.63
N PRO A 80 3.05 -3.56 -11.34
CA PRO A 80 3.31 -4.91 -10.87
C PRO A 80 4.79 -5.29 -10.73
N ASP A 81 5.68 -4.56 -11.38
CA ASP A 81 7.14 -4.73 -11.32
C ASP A 81 7.80 -3.99 -10.16
N VAL A 82 7.08 -3.09 -9.48
CA VAL A 82 7.57 -2.43 -8.27
C VAL A 82 7.71 -3.48 -7.16
N THR A 83 8.92 -3.62 -6.63
CA THR A 83 9.21 -4.59 -5.57
C THR A 83 8.84 -4.07 -4.18
N LEU A 84 8.89 -4.93 -3.16
CA LEU A 84 8.71 -4.48 -1.78
C LEU A 84 9.85 -3.52 -1.38
N GLU A 85 11.06 -3.82 -1.85
CA GLU A 85 12.27 -3.05 -1.58
C GLU A 85 12.27 -1.68 -2.25
N ASP A 86 11.53 -1.51 -3.36
CA ASP A 86 11.34 -0.21 -4.01
C ASP A 86 10.30 0.67 -3.27
N ASP A 87 9.37 0.05 -2.54
CA ASP A 87 8.29 0.70 -1.81
C ASP A 87 8.71 1.15 -0.39
N LEU A 88 9.60 0.39 0.26
CA LEU A 88 10.14 0.66 1.60
C LEU A 88 11.28 1.69 1.61
#